data_AF-A0A519TXQ1-F1
#
_entry.id   AF-A0A519TXQ1-F1
#
_cell.length_a   1.000
_cell.length_b   1.000
_cell.length_c   1.000
_cell.angle_alpha   90.00
_cell.angle_beta   90.00
_cell.angle_gamma   90.00
#
_symmetry.space_group_name_H-M   'P 1'
#
loop_
_entity.id
_entity.type
_entity.pdbx_description
1 polymer ?
#
loop_
_entity_poly.entity_id
_entity_poly.type
_entity_poly.pdbx_seq_one_letter_code
_entity_poly.pdbx_strand_id
1 'polypeptide(L)'
;MEKLTFDKIPGAIELILQKLQDIEEILAIHKQEDEKHNEIMDVEEVARFLKFTKSTVYTKVSRGELPAFKSGKRLLFHKTELLEHIQLHKKMSSYQLKKEADLRIRHLPKVRKYTY
;
A
#
# COMPACT_ATOMS: atom_id res chain seq x y z
N MET A 1 8.94 -15.28 -35.65
CA MET A 1 9.88 -14.64 -34.72
C MET A 1 11.08 -14.17 -35.53
N GLU A 2 11.36 -12.87 -35.57
CA GLU A 2 12.59 -12.39 -36.21
C GLU A 2 13.80 -13.05 -35.53
N LYS A 3 14.66 -13.70 -36.31
CA LYS A 3 15.90 -14.28 -35.80
C LYS A 3 16.89 -13.14 -35.54
N LEU A 4 17.43 -13.08 -34.32
CA LEU A 4 18.59 -12.24 -34.00
C LEU A 4 19.77 -12.70 -34.86
N THR A 5 20.25 -11.82 -35.74
CA THR A 5 21.45 -12.02 -36.56
C THR A 5 22.63 -11.29 -35.94
N PHE A 6 23.85 -11.68 -36.31
CA PHE A 6 25.08 -11.12 -35.73
C PHE A 6 25.17 -9.60 -35.90
N ASP A 7 24.73 -9.07 -37.04
CA ASP A 7 24.73 -7.62 -37.31
C ASP A 7 23.77 -6.82 -36.42
N LYS A 8 22.75 -7.49 -35.85
CA LYS A 8 21.79 -6.87 -34.92
C LYS A 8 22.26 -6.91 -33.47
N ILE A 9 23.41 -7.55 -33.17
CA ILE A 9 23.96 -7.67 -31.81
C ILE A 9 24.25 -6.30 -31.17
N PRO A 10 24.93 -5.35 -31.85
CA PRO A 10 25.24 -4.06 -31.22
C PRO A 10 23.98 -3.31 -30.76
N GLY A 11 22.95 -3.26 -31.60
CA GLY A 11 21.67 -2.62 -31.24
C GLY A 11 20.87 -3.39 -30.18
N ALA A 12 20.97 -4.72 -30.16
CA ALA A 12 20.38 -5.52 -29.09
C ALA A 12 21.04 -5.26 -27.74
N ILE A 13 22.37 -5.09 -27.72
CA ILE A 13 23.13 -4.74 -26.50
C ILE A 13 22.74 -3.33 -26.04
N GLU A 14 22.67 -2.36 -26.96
CA GLU A 14 22.25 -0.99 -26.63
C GLU A 14 20.85 -0.96 -25.99
N LEU A 15 19.91 -1.72 -26.55
CA LEU A 15 18.56 -1.84 -26.02
C LEU A 15 18.53 -2.53 -24.65
N ILE A 16 19.40 -3.51 -24.40
CA ILE A 16 19.54 -4.15 -23.08
C ILE A 16 20.11 -3.15 -22.08
N LEU A 17 21.15 -2.40 -22.44
CA LEU A 17 21.76 -1.40 -21.56
C LEU A 17 20.76 -0.31 -21.17
N GLN A 18 19.97 0.17 -22.13
CA GLN A 18 18.92 1.15 -21.86
C GLN A 18 17.87 0.59 -20.89
N LYS A 19 17.39 -0.63 -21.12
CA LYS A 19 16.44 -1.27 -20.20
C LYS A 19 17.02 -1.52 -18.81
N LEU A 20 18.31 -1.82 -18.71
CA LEU A 20 18.98 -1.98 -17.42
C LEU A 20 19.02 -0.65 -16.67
N GLN A 21 19.32 0.47 -17.35
CA GLN A 21 19.27 1.81 -16.75
C GLN A 21 17.86 2.15 -16.25
N ASP A 22 16.82 1.90 -17.05
CA ASP A 22 15.43 2.15 -16.64
C ASP A 22 15.07 1.36 -15.36
N ILE A 23 15.50 0.09 -15.29
CA ILE A 23 15.27 -0.76 -14.11
C ILE A 23 16.04 -0.23 -12.90
N GLU A 24 17.31 0.15 -13.08
CA GLU A 24 18.12 0.72 -12.00
C GLU A 24 17.50 1.99 -11.43
N GLU A 25 16.97 2.89 -12.28
CA GLU A 25 16.27 4.10 -11.86
C GLU A 25 15.00 3.78 -11.06
N ILE A 26 14.16 2.86 -11.56
CA ILE A 26 12.93 2.45 -10.87
C ILE A 26 13.25 1.84 -9.50
N LEU A 27 14.28 1.00 -9.42
CA LEU A 27 14.71 0.38 -8.17
C LEU A 27 15.28 1.39 -7.17
N ALA A 28 16.02 2.40 -7.65
CA ALA A 28 16.52 3.47 -6.80
C ALA A 28 15.38 4.28 -6.17
N ILE A 29 14.32 4.57 -6.94
CA ILE A 29 13.13 5.26 -6.44
C ILE A 29 12.40 4.39 -5.39
N HIS A 30 12.15 3.11 -5.70
CA HIS A 30 11.48 2.20 -4.76
C HIS A 30 12.23 2.05 -3.44
N LYS A 31 13.57 1.91 -3.49
CA LYS A 31 14.38 1.78 -2.27
C LYS A 31 14.27 3.00 -1.36
N GLN A 32 14.21 4.21 -1.93
CA GLN A 32 13.99 5.42 -1.14
C GLN A 32 12.61 5.49 -0.51
N GLU A 33 11.59 4.92 -1.16
CA GLU A 33 10.26 4.80 -0.59
C GLU A 33 10.24 3.75 0.53
N ASP A 34 10.83 2.57 0.34
CA ASP A 34 10.88 1.51 1.35
C ASP A 34 11.59 1.96 2.63
N GLU A 35 12.71 2.70 2.52
CA GLU A 35 13.41 3.25 3.69
C GLU A 35 12.55 4.26 4.48
N LYS A 36 11.73 5.06 3.80
CA LYS A 36 10.79 6.00 4.45
C LYS A 36 9.59 5.31 5.10
N HIS A 37 9.26 4.11 4.63
CA HIS A 37 8.11 3.33 5.07
C HIS A 37 8.46 2.44 6.27
N ASN A 38 9.71 1.99 6.38
CA ASN A 38 10.18 1.17 7.51
C ASN A 38 10.60 1.99 8.75
N GLU A 39 10.30 3.28 8.78
CA GLU A 39 10.59 4.16 9.90
C GLU A 39 9.80 3.73 11.16
N ILE A 40 10.53 3.51 12.25
CA ILE A 40 9.95 3.23 13.57
C ILE A 40 9.69 4.56 14.26
N MET A 41 8.45 4.77 14.68
CA MET A 41 8.02 5.96 15.39
C MET A 41 7.72 5.68 16.86
N ASP A 42 7.99 6.66 17.72
CA ASP A 42 7.53 6.65 19.10
C ASP A 42 6.10 7.22 19.25
N VAL A 43 5.55 7.19 20.48
CA VAL A 43 4.21 7.70 20.76
C VAL A 43 4.05 9.20 20.45
N GLU A 44 5.08 10.01 20.66
CA GLU A 44 5.08 11.45 20.37
C GLU A 44 5.12 11.73 18.86
N GLU A 45 5.90 10.96 18.12
CA GLU A 45 5.97 11.01 16.66
C GLU A 45 4.66 10.58 16.03
N VAL A 46 4.04 9.50 16.51
CA VAL A 46 2.71 9.07 16.07
C VAL A 46 1.65 10.11 16.41
N ALA A 47 1.71 10.70 17.60
CA ALA A 47 0.80 11.78 18.00
C ALA A 47 0.88 12.97 17.03
N ARG A 48 2.10 13.37 16.63
CA ARG A 48 2.32 14.43 15.63
C ARG A 48 1.85 14.00 14.23
N PHE A 49 2.16 12.77 13.83
CA PHE A 49 1.82 12.21 12.52
C PHE A 49 0.30 12.13 12.30
N LEU A 50 -0.43 11.58 13.27
CA LEU A 50 -1.90 11.42 13.23
C LEU A 50 -2.65 12.66 13.72
N LYS A 51 -1.93 13.69 14.20
CA LYS A 51 -2.49 14.91 14.81
C LYS A 51 -3.41 14.60 16.00
N PHE A 52 -3.00 13.65 16.83
CA PHE A 52 -3.67 13.28 18.07
C PHE A 52 -2.86 13.72 19.30
N THR A 53 -3.47 13.68 20.48
CA THR A 53 -2.72 13.83 21.74
C THR A 53 -2.08 12.51 22.13
N LYS A 54 -0.98 12.53 22.90
CA LYS A 54 -0.33 11.31 23.42
C LYS A 54 -1.33 10.41 24.17
N SER A 55 -2.22 11.00 24.97
CA SER A 55 -3.28 10.29 25.71
C SER A 55 -4.25 9.56 24.77
N THR A 56 -4.65 10.21 23.67
CA THR A 56 -5.51 9.60 22.66
C THR A 56 -4.80 8.43 21.97
N VAL A 57 -3.50 8.56 21.66
CA VAL A 57 -2.70 7.46 21.08
C VAL A 57 -2.68 6.26 22.02
N TYR A 58 -2.37 6.46 23.31
CA TYR A 58 -2.42 5.37 24.29
C TYR A 58 -3.80 4.72 24.40
N THR A 59 -4.86 5.53 24.41
CA THR A 59 -6.25 5.04 24.47
C THR A 59 -6.61 4.21 23.25
N LYS A 60 -6.19 4.64 22.07
CA LYS A 60 -6.43 3.92 20.81
C LYS A 60 -5.67 2.61 20.76
N VAL A 61 -4.42 2.61 21.19
CA VAL A 61 -3.61 1.40 21.32
C VAL A 61 -4.25 0.42 22.31
N SER A 62 -4.68 0.90 23.49
CA SER A 62 -5.31 0.02 24.50
C SER A 62 -6.63 -0.58 24.03
N ARG A 63 -7.32 0.08 23.10
CA ARG A 63 -8.56 -0.41 22.47
C ARG A 63 -8.32 -1.28 21.24
N GLY A 64 -7.06 -1.45 20.81
CA GLY A 64 -6.72 -2.17 19.58
C GLY A 64 -7.08 -1.41 18.29
N GLU A 65 -7.29 -0.10 18.36
CA GLU A 65 -7.58 0.77 17.20
C GLU A 65 -6.33 1.32 16.52
N LEU A 66 -5.14 1.07 17.07
CA LEU A 66 -3.87 1.39 16.44
C LEU A 66 -2.90 0.22 16.63
N PRO A 67 -2.24 -0.26 15.57
CA PRO A 67 -1.21 -1.28 15.67
C PRO A 67 0.02 -0.71 16.38
N ALA A 68 0.57 -1.44 17.32
CA ALA A 68 1.79 -1.07 18.01
C ALA A 68 2.50 -2.29 18.56
N PHE A 69 3.82 -2.19 18.74
CA PHE A 69 4.62 -3.22 19.37
C PHE A 69 5.32 -2.68 20.61
N LYS A 70 5.48 -3.56 21.59
CA LYS A 70 6.15 -3.23 22.85
C LYS A 70 7.64 -3.48 22.71
N SER A 71 8.44 -2.44 22.93
CA SER A 71 9.89 -2.54 23.04
C SER A 71 10.33 -2.11 24.44
N GLY A 72 10.53 -3.11 25.31
CA GLY A 72 10.82 -2.89 26.73
C GLY A 72 9.72 -2.12 27.46
N LYS A 73 10.03 -0.90 27.92
CA LYS A 73 9.09 0.01 28.61
C LYS A 73 8.41 1.00 27.66
N ARG A 74 8.73 0.98 26.37
CA ARG A 74 8.22 1.92 25.37
C ARG A 74 7.30 1.21 24.38
N LEU A 75 6.39 1.99 23.81
CA LEU A 75 5.49 1.56 22.77
C LEU A 75 5.97 2.21 21.47
N LEU A 76 6.20 1.38 20.45
CA LEU A 76 6.75 1.78 19.16
C LEU A 76 5.81 1.34 18.05
N PHE A 77 5.96 1.99 16.91
CA PHE A 77 5.04 1.85 15.79
C PHE A 77 5.81 1.77 14.48
N HIS A 78 5.41 0.86 13.60
CA HIS A 78 5.82 0.91 12.21
C HIS A 78 4.93 1.88 11.45
N LYS A 79 5.54 2.80 10.71
CA LYS A 79 4.81 3.79 9.91
C LYS A 79 3.95 3.15 8.82
N THR A 80 4.47 2.12 8.16
CA THR A 80 3.73 1.28 7.19
C THR A 80 2.49 0.68 7.81
N GLU A 81 2.63 -0.01 8.93
CA GLU A 81 1.53 -0.69 9.61
C GLU A 81 0.42 0.30 10.02
N LEU A 82 0.80 1.49 10.50
CA LEU A 82 -0.14 2.56 10.78
C LEU A 82 -0.88 3.04 9.52
N LEU A 83 -0.18 3.23 8.40
CA LEU A 83 -0.78 3.65 7.14
C LEU A 83 -1.73 2.59 6.58
N GLU A 84 -1.32 1.32 6.57
CA GLU A 84 -2.15 0.19 6.15
C GLU A 84 -3.40 0.08 7.03
N HIS A 85 -3.25 0.22 8.34
CA HIS A 85 -4.38 0.22 9.26
C HIS A 85 -5.36 1.35 8.97
N ILE A 86 -4.87 2.57 8.72
CA ILE A 86 -5.73 3.69 8.33
C ILE A 86 -6.45 3.41 7.01
N GLN A 87 -5.78 2.80 6.04
CA GLN A 87 -6.40 2.44 4.75
C GLN A 87 -7.49 1.39 4.92
N LEU A 88 -7.27 0.36 5.75
CA LEU A 88 -8.25 -0.68 6.05
C LEU A 88 -9.47 -0.14 6.80
N HIS A 89 -9.25 0.76 7.76
CA HIS A 89 -10.30 1.39 8.56
C HIS A 89 -10.89 2.65 7.93
N LYS A 90 -10.38 3.07 6.76
CA LYS A 90 -11.01 4.10 5.95
C LYS A 90 -12.35 3.56 5.49
N LYS A 91 -13.43 4.05 6.09
CA LYS A 91 -14.78 3.82 5.56
C LYS A 91 -14.74 4.17 4.08
N MET A 92 -14.98 3.18 3.23
CA MET A 92 -15.11 3.37 1.79
C MET A 92 -16.01 4.58 1.55
N SER A 93 -15.53 5.53 0.74
CA SER A 93 -16.36 6.68 0.39
C SER A 93 -17.67 6.17 -0.20
N SER A 94 -18.77 6.90 0.00
CA SER A 94 -20.09 6.55 -0.57
C SER A 94 -20.03 6.25 -2.07
N TYR A 95 -19.07 6.88 -2.76
CA TYR A 95 -18.71 6.62 -4.16
C TYR A 95 -18.13 5.22 -4.40
N GLN A 96 -17.17 4.78 -3.58
CA GLN A 96 -16.52 3.48 -3.70
C GLN A 96 -17.49 2.35 -3.35
N LEU A 97 -18.32 2.54 -2.32
CA LEU A 97 -19.42 1.64 -1.96
C LEU A 97 -20.43 1.47 -3.11
N LYS A 98 -20.85 2.57 -3.76
CA LYS A 98 -21.74 2.51 -4.93
C LYS A 98 -21.09 1.77 -6.10
N LYS A 99 -19.81 2.06 -6.39
CA LYS A 99 -19.08 1.40 -7.48
C LYS A 99 -18.96 -0.11 -7.26
N GLU A 100 -18.65 -0.54 -6.04
CA GLU A 100 -18.62 -1.97 -5.69
C GLU A 100 -20.01 -2.62 -5.73
N ALA A 101 -21.04 -1.94 -5.24
CA ALA A 101 -22.41 -2.42 -5.32
C ALA A 101 -22.85 -2.60 -6.78
N ASP A 102 -22.56 -1.62 -7.65
CA ASP A 102 -22.87 -1.67 -9.09
C ASP A 102 -22.12 -2.79 -9.79
N LEU A 103 -20.84 -3.00 -9.44
CA LEU A 103 -20.06 -4.11 -9.97
C LEU A 103 -20.66 -5.45 -9.52
N ARG A 104 -21.00 -5.60 -8.24
CA ARG A 104 -21.55 -6.85 -7.70
C ARG A 104 -22.94 -7.17 -8.27
N ILE A 105 -23.80 -6.17 -8.47
CA ILE A 105 -25.12 -6.33 -9.09
C ILE A 105 -25.02 -6.84 -10.53
N ARG A 106 -24.01 -6.40 -11.31
CA ARG A 106 -23.78 -6.89 -12.68
C ARG A 106 -23.43 -8.37 -12.74
N HIS A 107 -22.79 -8.91 -11.70
CA HIS A 107 -22.35 -10.30 -11.65
C HIS A 107 -23.38 -11.24 -10.99
N LEU A 108 -24.52 -10.72 -10.52
CA LEU A 108 -25.58 -11.58 -9.97
C LEU A 108 -26.34 -12.28 -11.12
N PRO A 109 -26.51 -13.62 -11.07
CA PRO A 109 -27.32 -14.32 -12.05
C PRO A 109 -28.78 -13.85 -11.94
N LYS A 110 -29.40 -13.53 -13.08
CA LYS A 110 -30.81 -13.12 -13.14
C LYS A 110 -31.68 -14.24 -12.59
N VAL A 111 -32.21 -14.04 -11.38
CA VAL A 111 -33.17 -14.97 -10.76
C VAL A 111 -34.41 -15.02 -11.67
N ARG A 112 -34.69 -16.20 -12.24
CA ARG A 112 -35.91 -16.43 -13.02
C ARG A 112 -37.11 -16.25 -12.09
N LYS A 113 -37.96 -15.27 -12.39
CA LYS A 113 -39.23 -15.06 -11.70
C LYS A 113 -40.12 -16.28 -11.97
N TYR A 114 -40.50 -17.00 -10.91
CA TYR A 114 -41.54 -18.03 -11.02
C TYR A 114 -42.89 -17.31 -11.13
N THR A 115 -43.55 -17.48 -12.27
CA THR A 115 -44.96 -17.11 -12.48
C THR A 115 -45.85 -18.16 -11.83
N TYR A 116 -46.87 -17.69 -11.11
CA TYR A 116 -47.90 -18.49 -10.41
C TYR A 116 -48.66 -19.42 -11.34
#